data_AF-A0A368GND2-F1
#
_entry.id   AF-A0A368GND2-F1
#
_cell.length_a   1.000
_cell.length_b   1.000
_cell.length_c   1.000
_cell.angle_alpha   90.00
_cell.angle_beta   90.00
_cell.angle_gamma   90.00
#
_symmetry.space_group_name_H-M   'P 1'
#
loop_
_entity.id
_entity.type
_entity.pdbx_description
1 polymer ?
#
loop_
_entity_poly.entity_id
_entity_poly.type
_entity_poly.pdbx_seq_one_letter_code
_entity_poly.pdbx_strand_id
1 'polypeptide(L)'
;MKRLWADSGVQDCFARSNEYQLNDSAKYFLDDLERLGEASYQPTEQDILRTRVKTTGIVEVHFTFKNLNFKLFDVGGQRSERKKWIHCFEDVTAIIFCVAMSEYDQVLHEDETTVGKGWNLAQSHIKFLEIIIPASFSGFLAGVAYFLDRVSLNIIEGN
;
A
#
# COMPACT_ATOMS: atom_id res chain seq x y z
N MET A 1 -7.61 -23.75 -10.78
CA MET A 1 -7.88 -22.52 -10.02
C MET A 1 -9.36 -22.32 -9.72
N LYS A 2 -10.27 -22.16 -10.70
CA LYS A 2 -11.70 -21.89 -10.42
C LYS A 2 -12.37 -22.91 -9.47
N ARG A 3 -12.14 -24.21 -9.69
CA ARG A 3 -12.61 -25.29 -8.80
C ARG A 3 -12.05 -25.21 -7.37
N LEU A 4 -10.80 -24.76 -7.23
CA LEU A 4 -10.16 -24.60 -5.92
C LEU A 4 -10.73 -23.37 -5.20
N TRP A 5 -10.96 -22.27 -5.91
CA TRP A 5 -11.57 -21.08 -5.33
C TRP A 5 -13.01 -21.33 -4.86
N ALA A 6 -13.77 -22.17 -5.57
CA ALA A 6 -15.12 -22.56 -5.19
C ALA A 6 -15.19 -23.58 -4.02
N ASP A 7 -14.05 -24.11 -3.56
CA ASP A 7 -14.00 -25.06 -2.46
C ASP A 7 -14.32 -24.37 -1.12
N SER A 8 -15.17 -24.99 -0.29
CA SER A 8 -15.57 -24.40 0.98
C SER A 8 -14.40 -24.25 1.95
N GLY A 9 -13.45 -25.21 1.97
CA GLY A 9 -12.27 -25.12 2.81
C GLY A 9 -11.34 -23.97 2.41
N VAL A 10 -11.26 -23.66 1.11
CA VAL A 10 -10.52 -22.49 0.61
C VAL A 10 -11.23 -21.19 0.96
N GLN A 11 -12.55 -21.13 0.85
CA GLN A 11 -13.34 -19.96 1.28
C GLN A 11 -13.23 -19.72 2.79
N ASP A 12 -13.27 -20.77 3.61
CA ASP A 12 -13.06 -20.69 5.05
C ASP A 12 -11.65 -20.20 5.41
N CYS A 13 -10.63 -20.66 4.68
CA CYS A 13 -9.27 -20.17 4.82
C CYS A 13 -9.17 -18.70 4.43
N PHE A 14 -9.82 -18.29 3.34
CA PHE A 14 -9.86 -16.91 2.87
C PHE A 14 -10.54 -15.97 3.88
N ALA A 15 -11.62 -16.40 4.54
CA ALA A 15 -12.27 -15.62 5.59
C ALA A 15 -11.35 -15.32 6.80
N ARG A 16 -10.27 -16.09 6.95
CA ARG A 16 -9.23 -15.93 7.98
C ARG A 16 -7.94 -15.34 7.40
N SER A 17 -8.02 -14.63 6.28
CA SER A 17 -6.85 -14.11 5.57
C SER A 17 -6.03 -13.11 6.38
N ASN A 18 -6.57 -12.53 7.45
CA ASN A 18 -5.83 -11.68 8.37
C ASN A 18 -4.80 -12.46 9.22
N GLU A 19 -4.91 -13.79 9.29
CA GLU A 19 -3.98 -14.63 10.04
C GLU A 19 -2.68 -14.94 9.28
N TYR A 20 -2.62 -14.63 7.98
CA TYR A 20 -1.47 -14.89 7.12
C TYR A 20 -1.30 -13.81 6.04
N GLN A 21 -0.22 -13.90 5.27
CA GLN A 21 0.09 -12.89 4.26
C GLN A 21 -0.68 -13.18 2.96
N LEU A 22 -1.86 -12.59 2.82
CA LEU A 22 -2.64 -12.62 1.58
C LEU A 22 -2.71 -11.22 0.95
N ASN A 23 -2.77 -11.16 -0.37
CA ASN A 23 -2.97 -9.89 -1.09
C ASN A 23 -4.44 -9.45 -1.03
N ASP A 24 -4.72 -8.21 -0.66
CA ASP A 24 -6.07 -7.61 -0.63
C ASP A 24 -6.84 -7.78 -1.95
N SER A 25 -6.13 -7.77 -3.08
CA SER A 25 -6.72 -7.96 -4.41
C SER A 25 -6.99 -9.43 -4.78
N ALA A 26 -6.64 -10.39 -3.91
CA ALA A 26 -6.81 -11.81 -4.19
C ALA A 26 -8.26 -12.16 -4.54
N LYS A 27 -9.23 -11.68 -3.75
CA LYS A 27 -10.66 -11.91 -4.02
C LYS A 27 -11.07 -11.40 -5.40
N TYR A 28 -10.69 -10.16 -5.72
CA TYR A 28 -11.02 -9.51 -6.99
C TYR A 28 -10.56 -10.35 -8.19
N PHE A 29 -9.31 -10.83 -8.17
CA PHE A 29 -8.79 -11.64 -9.27
C PHE A 29 -9.34 -13.08 -9.27
N LEU A 30 -9.56 -13.67 -8.09
CA LEU A 30 -10.05 -15.05 -7.98
C LEU A 30 -11.53 -15.19 -8.34
N ASP A 31 -12.35 -14.16 -8.08
CA ASP A 31 -13.75 -14.11 -8.50
C ASP A 31 -13.88 -14.05 -10.04
N ASP A 32 -12.97 -13.33 -10.71
CA ASP A 32 -13.00 -13.06 -12.16
C ASP A 32 -12.05 -13.94 -13.00
N LEU A 33 -11.71 -15.14 -12.51
CA LEU A 33 -10.73 -16.04 -13.18
C LEU A 33 -11.05 -16.38 -14.64
N GLU A 34 -12.31 -16.34 -15.05
CA GLU A 34 -12.69 -16.58 -16.45
C GLU A 34 -12.24 -15.45 -17.35
N ARG A 35 -12.61 -14.20 -17.01
CA ARG A 35 -12.21 -12.99 -17.74
C ARG A 35 -10.69 -12.87 -17.84
N LEU A 36 -9.99 -13.14 -16.74
CA LEU A 36 -8.52 -13.07 -16.68
C LEU A 36 -7.83 -14.21 -17.45
N GLY A 37 -8.54 -15.33 -17.66
CA GLY A 37 -8.01 -16.51 -18.35
C GLY A 37 -8.27 -16.53 -19.86
N GLU A 38 -9.01 -15.55 -20.39
CA GLU A 38 -9.30 -15.44 -21.82
C GLU A 38 -8.03 -15.18 -22.64
N ALA A 39 -7.90 -15.82 -23.81
CA ALA A 39 -6.77 -15.61 -24.70
C ALA A 39 -6.66 -14.17 -25.23
N SER A 40 -7.80 -13.47 -25.29
CA SER A 40 -7.93 -12.07 -25.71
C SER A 40 -7.93 -11.09 -24.54
N TYR A 41 -7.65 -11.53 -23.32
CA TYR A 41 -7.68 -10.69 -22.13
C TYR A 41 -6.81 -9.43 -22.31
N GLN A 42 -7.40 -8.28 -22.03
CA GLN A 42 -6.70 -7.01 -21.88
C GLN A 42 -6.99 -6.45 -20.48
N PRO A 43 -5.96 -6.07 -19.71
CA PRO A 43 -6.17 -5.50 -18.38
C PRO A 43 -7.03 -4.24 -18.43
N THR A 44 -8.04 -4.20 -17.59
CA THR A 44 -8.82 -2.99 -17.33
C THR A 44 -8.01 -2.05 -16.43
N GLU A 45 -8.39 -0.77 -16.39
CA GLU A 45 -7.80 0.18 -15.42
C GLU A 45 -7.95 -0.33 -13.99
N GLN A 46 -9.04 -1.02 -13.68
CA GLN A 46 -9.28 -1.60 -12.36
C GLN A 46 -8.33 -2.76 -12.04
N ASP A 47 -8.00 -3.60 -13.03
CA ASP A 47 -7.00 -4.66 -12.88
C ASP A 47 -5.63 -4.05 -12.61
N ILE A 48 -5.27 -2.99 -13.35
CA ILE A 48 -4.00 -2.28 -13.19
C ILE A 48 -3.89 -1.68 -11.79
N LEU A 49 -4.92 -0.95 -11.33
CA LEU A 49 -4.95 -0.32 -10.00
C LEU A 49 -4.93 -1.33 -8.86
N ARG A 50 -5.46 -2.54 -9.06
CA ARG A 50 -5.46 -3.62 -8.05
C ARG A 50 -4.23 -4.51 -8.12
N THR A 51 -3.42 -4.41 -9.17
CA THR A 51 -2.21 -5.20 -9.31
C THR A 51 -1.16 -4.68 -8.34
N ARG A 52 -0.65 -5.58 -7.48
CA ARG A 52 0.41 -5.23 -6.54
C ARG A 52 1.77 -5.40 -7.21
N VAL A 53 2.40 -4.29 -7.57
CA VAL A 53 3.80 -4.23 -7.97
C VAL A 53 4.58 -3.53 -6.87
N LYS A 54 5.64 -4.17 -6.38
CA LYS A 54 6.53 -3.56 -5.39
C LYS A 54 7.29 -2.41 -6.05
N THR A 55 7.08 -1.17 -5.61
CA THR A 55 7.95 -0.05 -6.00
C THR A 55 9.36 -0.32 -5.49
N THR A 56 10.32 -0.30 -6.40
CA THR A 56 11.76 -0.37 -6.09
C THR A 56 12.43 0.90 -6.59
N GLY A 57 13.33 1.46 -5.79
CA GLY A 57 13.96 2.74 -6.10
C GLY A 57 13.01 3.92 -5.95
N ILE A 58 13.24 4.94 -6.78
CA ILE A 58 12.55 6.21 -6.80
C ILE A 58 12.00 6.40 -8.21
N VAL A 59 10.70 6.65 -8.32
CA VAL A 59 10.03 6.94 -9.59
C VAL A 59 9.59 8.39 -9.58
N GLU A 60 9.97 9.14 -10.61
CA GLU A 60 9.63 10.56 -10.76
C GLU A 60 8.56 10.71 -11.85
N VAL A 61 7.46 11.39 -11.52
CA VAL A 61 6.34 11.65 -12.43
C VAL A 61 6.10 13.14 -12.52
N HIS A 62 6.02 13.66 -13.75
CA HIS A 62 5.73 15.06 -14.01
C HIS A 62 4.33 15.18 -14.59
N PHE A 63 3.53 16.08 -14.03
CA PHE A 63 2.20 16.36 -14.56
C PHE A 63 1.80 17.81 -14.31
N THR A 64 0.89 18.32 -15.13
CA THR A 64 0.31 19.66 -14.97
C THR A 64 -1.12 19.54 -14.50
N PHE A 65 -1.49 20.26 -13.45
CA PHE A 65 -2.86 20.34 -12.96
C PHE A 65 -3.20 21.79 -12.62
N LYS A 66 -4.31 22.29 -13.18
CA LYS A 66 -4.75 23.69 -13.02
C LYS A 66 -3.63 24.72 -13.30
N ASN A 67 -2.88 24.51 -14.38
CA ASN A 67 -1.72 25.32 -14.81
C ASN A 67 -0.53 25.34 -13.82
N LEU A 68 -0.50 24.43 -12.84
CA LEU A 68 0.64 24.22 -11.95
C LEU A 68 1.38 22.95 -12.38
N ASN A 69 2.71 23.01 -12.40
CA ASN A 69 3.54 21.86 -12.70
C ASN A 69 3.90 21.14 -11.39
N PHE A 70 3.59 19.85 -11.34
CA PHE A 70 3.90 18.98 -10.22
C PHE A 70 5.01 18.02 -10.61
N LYS A 71 5.96 17.86 -9.68
CA LYS A 71 6.95 16.79 -9.69
C LYS A 71 6.65 15.88 -8.51
N LEU A 72 6.16 14.67 -8.79
CA LEU A 72 5.83 13.66 -7.79
C LEU A 72 6.92 12.60 -7.75
N PHE A 73 7.38 12.28 -6.55
CA PHE A 73 8.31 11.17 -6.31
C PHE A 73 7.58 10.04 -5.59
N ASP A 74 7.46 8.89 -6.24
CA ASP A 74 7.02 7.64 -5.59
C ASP A 74 8.24 6.88 -5.09
N VAL A 75 8.22 6.52 -3.81
CA VAL A 75 9.34 5.88 -3.11
C VAL A 75 8.87 4.62 -2.42
N GLY A 76 9.64 3.53 -2.57
CA GLY A 76 9.29 2.26 -1.95
C GLY A 76 9.23 2.33 -0.42
N GLY A 77 8.16 1.82 0.17
CA GLY A 77 7.93 1.80 1.63
C GLY A 77 8.63 0.67 2.41
N GLN A 78 9.20 -0.31 1.71
CA GLN A 78 9.92 -1.45 2.28
C GLN A 78 11.18 -1.01 3.03
N ARG A 79 11.60 -1.73 4.07
CA ARG A 79 12.74 -1.35 4.92
C ARG A 79 14.04 -1.22 4.12
N SER A 80 14.23 -2.02 3.06
CA SER A 80 15.38 -1.92 2.17
C SER A 80 15.40 -0.62 1.35
N GLU A 81 14.23 -0.06 1.06
CA GLU A 81 14.05 1.10 0.18
C GLU A 81 14.09 2.42 0.95
N ARG A 82 13.71 2.43 2.24
CA ARG A 82 13.65 3.65 3.09
C ARG A 82 14.97 4.44 3.15
N LYS A 83 16.11 3.77 3.03
CA LYS A 83 17.43 4.44 3.00
C LYS A 83 17.58 5.38 1.80
N LYS A 84 16.81 5.17 0.72
CA LYS A 84 16.87 5.99 -0.51
C LYS A 84 16.05 7.28 -0.40
N TRP A 85 15.13 7.38 0.56
CA TRP A 85 14.21 8.51 0.68
C TRP A 85 14.94 9.84 0.88
N ILE A 86 16.12 9.82 1.51
CA ILE A 86 16.93 11.02 1.72
C ILE A 86 17.33 11.73 0.42
N HIS A 87 17.40 10.99 -0.70
CA HIS A 87 17.69 11.58 -2.01
C HIS A 87 16.50 12.34 -2.60
N CYS A 88 15.31 12.21 -2.02
CA CYS A 88 14.09 12.87 -2.50
C CYS A 88 13.69 14.09 -1.67
N PHE A 89 14.37 14.40 -0.55
CA PHE A 89 13.94 15.46 0.37
C PHE A 89 14.49 16.85 0.05
N GLU A 90 15.29 17.02 -1.00
CA GLU A 90 15.72 18.34 -1.45
C GLU A 90 14.57 19.07 -2.16
N ASP A 91 14.27 20.29 -1.71
CA ASP A 91 13.24 21.19 -2.28
C ASP A 91 11.81 20.62 -2.39
N VAL A 92 11.45 19.64 -1.56
CA VAL A 92 10.07 19.11 -1.52
C VAL A 92 9.11 20.12 -0.89
N THR A 93 7.99 20.39 -1.55
CA THR A 93 6.96 21.32 -1.04
C THR A 93 6.02 20.67 -0.03
N ALA A 94 5.69 19.39 -0.24
CA ALA A 94 4.78 18.65 0.62
C ALA A 94 5.07 17.15 0.58
N ILE A 95 4.77 16.48 1.69
CA ILE A 95 4.87 15.02 1.83
C ILE A 95 3.47 14.46 1.99
N ILE A 96 3.12 13.48 1.15
CA ILE A 96 1.89 12.69 1.29
C ILE A 96 2.28 11.37 1.94
N PHE A 97 1.80 11.13 3.15
CA PHE A 97 2.04 9.90 3.87
C PHE A 97 0.79 9.02 3.86
N CYS A 98 0.88 7.88 3.18
CA CYS A 98 -0.22 6.93 3.06
C CYS A 98 -0.15 5.89 4.19
N VAL A 99 -1.27 5.69 4.88
CA VAL A 99 -1.41 4.72 5.96
C VAL A 99 -2.58 3.80 5.67
N ALA A 100 -2.31 2.50 5.59
CA ALA A 100 -3.35 1.49 5.40
C ALA A 100 -4.09 1.22 6.70
N MET A 101 -5.36 1.59 6.75
CA MET A 101 -6.19 1.42 7.95
C MET A 101 -6.62 -0.03 8.17
N SER A 102 -6.72 -0.83 7.11
CA SER A 102 -7.13 -2.23 7.17
C SER A 102 -6.06 -3.19 7.69
N GLU A 103 -4.80 -2.75 7.80
CA GLU A 103 -3.68 -3.61 8.24
C GLU A 103 -3.47 -3.60 9.76
N TYR A 104 -4.45 -3.13 10.53
CA TYR A 104 -4.31 -2.98 11.97
C TYR A 104 -4.07 -4.32 12.68
N ASP A 105 -4.71 -5.39 12.21
CA ASP A 105 -4.66 -6.73 12.78
C ASP A 105 -3.66 -7.69 12.08
N GLN A 106 -2.95 -7.21 11.06
CA GLN A 106 -1.98 -7.99 10.30
C GLN A 106 -0.58 -7.95 10.97
N VAL A 107 0.37 -8.72 10.43
CA VAL A 107 1.80 -8.61 10.78
C VAL A 107 2.59 -8.08 9.59
N LEU A 108 3.73 -7.43 9.85
CA LEU A 108 4.60 -6.96 8.77
C LEU A 108 5.22 -8.15 8.03
N HIS A 109 5.17 -8.14 6.69
CA HIS A 109 5.79 -9.17 5.86
C HIS A 109 7.32 -9.31 6.07
N GLU A 110 7.99 -8.21 6.46
CA GLU A 110 9.44 -8.17 6.69
C GLU A 110 9.85 -8.62 8.09
N ASP A 111 8.89 -8.84 9.00
CA ASP A 111 9.14 -9.22 10.39
C ASP A 111 7.95 -9.99 10.99
N GLU A 112 8.07 -11.31 11.01
CA GLU A 112 7.09 -12.23 11.59
C GLU A 112 7.10 -12.24 13.13
N THR A 113 8.05 -11.52 13.76
CA THR A 113 8.33 -11.63 15.20
C THR A 113 7.86 -10.44 16.03
N THR A 114 7.55 -9.30 15.41
CA THR A 114 7.07 -8.13 16.17
C THR A 114 5.62 -8.34 16.63
N VAL A 115 5.47 -8.62 17.93
CA VAL A 115 4.24 -9.10 18.56
C VAL A 115 3.23 -7.96 18.77
N GLY A 116 2.14 -8.00 18.00
CA GLY A 116 0.82 -7.49 18.43
C GLY A 116 0.01 -6.85 17.30
N LYS A 117 -1.22 -7.36 17.15
CA LYS A 117 -2.27 -7.06 16.16
C LYS A 117 -2.86 -5.63 16.23
N GLY A 118 -2.04 -4.66 16.61
CA GLY A 118 -2.36 -3.23 16.71
C GLY A 118 -1.14 -2.32 16.58
N TRP A 119 0.06 -2.90 16.47
CA TRP A 119 1.30 -2.13 16.37
C TRP A 119 1.61 -1.65 14.97
N ASN A 120 1.00 -2.16 13.90
CA ASN A 120 1.35 -1.72 12.54
C ASN A 120 0.99 -0.25 12.28
N LEU A 121 -0.18 0.19 12.74
CA LEU A 121 -0.62 1.59 12.59
C LEU A 121 0.22 2.53 13.47
N ALA A 122 0.49 2.13 14.71
CA ALA A 122 1.36 2.90 15.60
C ALA A 122 2.82 2.92 15.09
N GLN A 123 3.31 1.81 14.53
CA GLN A 123 4.65 1.72 13.94
C GLN A 123 4.77 2.46 12.62
N SER A 124 3.73 2.52 11.79
CA SER A 124 3.76 3.33 10.57
C SER A 124 3.91 4.81 10.94
N HIS A 125 3.20 5.27 11.98
CA HIS A 125 3.37 6.61 12.56
C HIS A 125 4.76 6.81 13.21
N ILE A 126 5.26 5.87 14.03
CA ILE A 126 6.59 5.98 14.65
C ILE A 126 7.69 6.01 13.60
N LYS A 127 7.65 5.11 12.60
CA LYS A 127 8.60 5.09 11.48
C LYS A 127 8.49 6.35 10.63
N PHE A 128 7.29 6.91 10.46
CA PHE A 128 7.12 8.20 9.79
C PHE A 128 7.84 9.32 10.53
N LEU A 129 7.63 9.40 11.86
CA LEU A 129 8.31 10.38 12.70
C LEU A 129 9.83 10.18 12.66
N GLU A 130 10.35 8.95 12.73
CA GLU A 130 11.79 8.68 12.58
C GLU A 130 12.38 9.14 11.24
N ILE A 131 11.58 9.22 10.18
CA ILE A 131 12.04 9.65 8.85
C ILE A 131 11.92 11.17 8.68
N ILE A 132 10.83 11.76 9.17
CA ILE A 132 10.54 13.19 9.05
C ILE A 132 11.38 14.01 10.04
N ILE A 133 11.63 13.50 11.24
CA ILE A 133 12.37 14.22 12.28
C ILE A 133 13.79 14.59 11.80
N PRO A 134 14.61 13.67 11.24
CA PRO A 134 15.90 14.04 10.67
C PRO A 134 15.80 15.02 9.50
N ALA A 135 14.77 14.91 8.66
CA ALA A 135 14.53 15.83 7.55
C ALA A 135 14.09 17.23 8.01
N SER A 136 13.48 17.37 9.18
CA SER A 136 13.10 18.67 9.75
C SER A 136 14.27 19.37 10.46
N PHE A 137 15.30 18.64 10.89
CA PHE A 137 16.55 19.22 11.42
C PHE A 137 17.41 19.94 10.36
N SER A 138 17.10 19.81 9.06
CA SER A 138 17.77 20.57 7.98
C SER A 138 17.10 21.93 7.64
N GLY A 139 16.17 22.42 8.48
CA GLY A 139 15.49 23.71 8.25
C GLY A 139 14.28 23.63 7.30
N PHE A 140 13.73 22.43 7.14
CA PHE A 140 12.71 22.10 6.17
C PHE A 140 11.29 22.32 6.72
N LEU A 141 10.47 23.14 6.03
CA LEU A 141 9.05 23.38 6.32
C LEU A 141 8.17 22.82 5.19
N ALA A 142 8.19 21.51 4.93
CA ALA A 142 7.19 20.91 4.07
C ALA A 142 5.87 20.72 4.81
N GLY A 143 4.75 20.96 4.12
CA GLY A 143 3.45 20.53 4.60
C GLY A 143 3.36 19.00 4.59
N VAL A 144 2.86 18.40 5.67
CA VAL A 144 2.60 16.95 5.74
C VAL A 144 1.10 16.71 5.62
N ALA A 145 0.69 15.93 4.62
CA ALA A 145 -0.68 15.44 4.47
C ALA A 145 -0.71 13.93 4.77
N TYR A 146 -1.65 13.50 5.61
CA TYR A 146 -1.90 12.08 5.87
C TYR A 146 -3.04 11.60 4.98
N PHE A 147 -2.80 10.52 4.24
CA PHE A 147 -3.82 9.83 3.46
C PHE A 147 -4.15 8.49 4.14
N LEU A 148 -5.37 8.38 4.66
CA LEU A 148 -5.87 7.12 5.21
C LEU A 148 -6.36 6.27 4.05
N ASP A 149 -5.56 5.29 3.68
CA ASP A 149 -5.83 4.36 2.58
C ASP A 149 -6.59 3.13 3.08
N ARG A 150 -7.27 2.44 2.16
CA ARG A 150 -8.03 1.20 2.41
C ARG A 150 -9.14 1.31 3.48
N VAL A 151 -9.74 2.49 3.60
CA VAL A 151 -10.87 2.76 4.53
C VAL A 151 -12.12 1.94 4.17
N SER A 152 -12.35 1.65 2.89
CA SER A 152 -13.57 0.98 2.41
C SER A 152 -13.69 -0.50 2.77
N LEU A 153 -12.59 -1.20 3.09
CA LEU A 153 -12.64 -2.62 3.49
C LEU A 153 -13.42 -2.80 4.80
N ASN A 154 -13.37 -1.82 5.71
CA ASN A 154 -14.03 -1.90 7.01
C ASN A 154 -15.51 -1.45 7.01
N ILE A 155 -16.03 -0.89 5.90
CA ILE A 155 -17.41 -0.38 5.82
C ILE A 155 -18.34 -1.36 5.09
N ILE A 156 -17.80 -2.27 4.27
CA ILE A 156 -18.60 -3.21 3.47
C ILE A 156 -18.98 -4.48 4.25
N GLU A 157 -18.31 -4.78 5.36
CA GLU A 157 -18.65 -5.93 6.22
C GLU A 157 -19.63 -5.60 7.37
N GLY A 158 -20.12 -4.35 7.41
CA GLY A 158 -21.10 -3.88 8.40
C GLY A 158 -22.53 -3.82 7.84
N ASN A 159 -23.11 -4.95 7.45
CA ASN A 159 -24.55 -5.25 7.45
C ASN A 159 -24.84 -6.70 7.06
#